data_AF-A0A9E4PP61-F1
#
_entry.id   AF-A0A9E4PP61-F1
#
_cell.length_a   1.000
_cell.length_b   1.000
_cell.length_c   1.000
_cell.angle_alpha   90.00
_cell.angle_beta   90.00
_cell.angle_gamma   90.00
#
_symmetry.space_group_name_H-M   'P 1'
#
loop_
_entity.id
_entity.type
_entity.pdbx_description
1 polymer ?
#
loop_
_entity_poly.entity_id
_entity_poly.type
_entity_poly.pdbx_seq_one_letter_code
_entity_poly.pdbx_strand_id
1 'polypeptide(L)' 'MPNFAVGQRVRVPANNPDATSSLCGREGVITFFPPLSEVDPDGTDQLLEPQYMVRFDGDTGDRPIYESWLEPV' A
#
# COMPACT_ATOMS: atom_id res chain seq x y z
N MET A 1 13.18 4.67 -4.16
CA MET A 1 12.55 4.17 -5.42
C MET A 1 11.33 3.38 -5.01
N PRO A 2 10.17 3.53 -5.68
CA PRO A 2 8.98 2.75 -5.34
C PRO A 2 9.27 1.26 -5.52
N ASN A 3 8.94 0.44 -4.51
CA ASN A 3 9.11 -1.02 -4.59
C ASN A 3 8.08 -1.69 -5.52
N PHE A 4 6.99 -0.98 -5.85
CA PHE A 4 5.91 -1.46 -6.71
C PHE A 4 5.62 -0.52 -7.87
N ALA A 5 5.23 -1.08 -9.02
CA ALA A 5 4.84 -0.31 -10.20
C ALA A 5 3.31 -0.26 -10.39
N VAL A 6 2.80 0.82 -11.00
CA VAL A 6 1.39 0.88 -11.42
C VAL A 6 1.11 -0.25 -12.42
N GLY A 7 0.03 -1.00 -12.21
CA GLY A 7 -0.33 -2.20 -12.95
C GLY A 7 0.26 -3.50 -12.37
N GLN A 8 1.12 -3.43 -11.36
CA GLN A 8 1.67 -4.61 -10.70
C GLN A 8 0.62 -5.28 -9.81
N ARG A 9 0.52 -6.61 -9.89
CA ARG A 9 -0.26 -7.41 -8.94
C ARG A 9 0.48 -7.51 -7.61
N VAL A 10 -0.28 -7.29 -6.55
CA VAL A 10 0.19 -7.36 -5.16
C VAL A 10 -0.83 -8.10 -4.32
N ARG A 11 -0.38 -8.59 -3.18
CA ARG A 11 -1.24 -9.18 -2.15
C ARG A 11 -0.90 -8.63 -0.78
N VAL A 12 -1.90 -8.59 0.10
CA VAL A 12 -1.65 -8.42 1.53
C VAL A 12 -1.44 -9.81 2.14
N PRO A 13 -0.30 -10.10 2.80
CA PRO A 13 -0.07 -11.40 3.40
C PRO A 13 -1.14 -11.76 4.42
N ALA A 14 -1.58 -13.02 4.43
CA ALA A 14 -2.61 -13.49 5.35
C ALA A 14 -2.19 -13.38 6.84
N ASN A 15 -0.87 -13.44 7.09
CA ASN A 15 -0.28 -13.39 8.43
C ASN A 15 0.31 -12.01 8.77
N ASN A 16 -0.07 -10.95 8.05
CA ASN A 16 0.46 -9.62 8.32
C ASN A 16 -0.16 -9.07 9.62
N PRO A 17 0.63 -8.85 10.69
CA PRO A 17 0.12 -8.34 11.96
C PRO A 17 -0.25 -6.86 11.92
N ASP A 18 0.34 -6.11 11.00
CA ASP A 18 0.13 -4.66 10.86
C ASP A 18 -1.12 -4.33 10.02
N ALA A 19 -1.51 -5.22 9.12
CA ALA A 19 -2.69 -5.04 8.29
C ALA A 19 -4.00 -5.36 9.02
N THR A 20 -5.05 -4.57 8.73
CA THR A 20 -6.41 -4.88 9.19
C THR A 20 -6.83 -6.26 8.69
N SER A 21 -7.39 -7.10 9.57
CA SER A 21 -7.75 -8.49 9.24
C SER A 21 -8.68 -8.63 8.02
N SER A 22 -9.46 -7.60 7.67
CA SER A 22 -10.31 -7.58 6.47
C SER A 22 -9.55 -7.44 5.14
N LEU A 23 -8.27 -7.07 5.20
CA LEU A 23 -7.39 -6.90 4.04
C LEU A 23 -6.41 -8.07 3.89
N CYS A 24 -6.09 -8.78 4.97
CA CYS A 24 -5.20 -9.94 4.95
C CYS A 24 -5.68 -11.02 3.97
N GLY A 25 -4.77 -11.50 3.13
CA GLY A 25 -5.04 -12.50 2.09
C GLY A 25 -5.72 -11.97 0.84
N ARG A 26 -5.98 -10.66 0.73
CA ARG A 26 -6.56 -10.06 -0.47
C ARG A 26 -5.48 -9.76 -1.51
N GLU A 27 -5.80 -10.05 -2.76
CA GLU A 27 -5.02 -9.68 -3.94
C GLU A 27 -5.62 -8.46 -4.64
N GLY A 28 -4.77 -7.67 -5.28
CA GLY A 28 -5.16 -6.49 -6.02
C GLY A 28 -4.09 -6.01 -6.98
N VAL A 29 -4.35 -4.87 -7.60
CA VAL A 29 -3.43 -4.21 -8.51
C VAL A 29 -3.12 -2.80 -8.03
N ILE A 30 -1.85 -2.40 -8.13
CA ILE A 30 -1.46 -1.01 -7.89
C ILE A 30 -2.06 -0.14 -8.99
N THR A 31 -2.91 0.81 -8.62
CA THR A 31 -3.53 1.74 -9.58
C THR A 31 -2.85 3.10 -9.59
N PHE A 32 -2.26 3.51 -8.47
CA PHE A 32 -1.58 4.79 -8.36
C PHE A 32 -0.55 4.79 -7.23
N PHE A 33 0.58 5.45 -7.46
CA PHE A 33 1.56 5.76 -6.43
C PHE A 33 1.52 7.27 -6.17
N PRO A 34 0.99 7.73 -5.03
CA PRO A 34 1.09 9.14 -4.66
C PRO A 34 2.56 9.53 -4.48
N PRO A 35 2.95 10.76 -4.87
CA PRO A 35 4.26 11.26 -4.48
C PRO A 35 4.35 11.21 -2.95
N LEU A 36 5.47 10.71 -2.43
CA LEU A 36 5.78 10.79 -1.01
C LEU A 36 5.71 12.28 -0.63
N SER A 37 4.64 12.70 0.04
CA SER A 37 4.57 14.04 0.60
C SER A 37 5.54 14.08 1.76
N GLU A 38 6.76 14.49 1.46
CA GLU A 38 7.71 14.88 2.47
C GLU A 38 7.16 16.09 3.24
N VAL A 39 7.49 16.12 4.52
CA VAL A 39 7.46 17.26 5.44
C VAL A 39 6.16 17.48 6.22
N ASP A 40 6.07 16.82 7.37
CA ASP A 40 5.49 17.44 8.57
C ASP A 40 6.21 18.79 8.82
N PRO A 41 5.50 19.93 8.91
CA PRO A 41 6.13 21.24 9.14
C PRO A 41 6.82 21.36 10.51
N ASP A 42 6.67 20.35 11.38
CA ASP A 42 7.20 20.32 12.75
C ASP A 42 8.63 19.76 12.86
N GLY A 43 9.25 19.34 11.74
CA GLY A 43 10.65 18.87 11.73
C GLY A 43 10.87 17.57 12.49
N THR A 44 9.81 16.82 12.79
CA THR A 44 9.93 15.45 13.29
C THR A 44 10.19 14.54 12.10
N ASP A 45 11.35 13.88 12.09
CA ASP A 45 11.80 12.90 11.10
C ASP A 45 10.95 11.60 11.19
N GLN A 46 9.62 11.73 11.09
CA GLN A 46 8.75 10.57 10.93
C GLN A 46 8.94 10.09 9.50
N LEU A 47 9.66 8.97 9.37
CA LEU A 47 9.71 8.17 8.14
C LEU A 47 8.26 7.81 7.76
N LEU A 48 7.63 8.67 6.96
CA LEU A 48 6.31 8.42 6.41
C LEU A 48 6.45 7.24 5.47
N GLU A 49 5.94 6.09 5.91
CA GLU A 49 5.96 4.90 5.07
C GLU A 49 5.15 5.16 3.79
N PRO A 50 5.70 4.86 2.59
CA PRO A 50 4.97 5.02 1.34
C PRO A 50 3.65 4.25 1.37
N GLN A 51 2.60 4.89 0.85
CA GLN A 51 1.30 4.26 0.62
C GLN A 51 1.06 4.15 -0.88
N TYR A 52 0.47 3.04 -1.31
CA TYR A 52 0.05 2.80 -2.68
C TYR A 52 -1.48 2.72 -2.74
N MET A 53 -2.06 3.22 -3.83
CA MET A 53 -3.46 2.97 -4.12
C MET A 53 -3.58 1.60 -4.77
N VAL A 54 -4.31 0.71 -4.11
CA VAL A 54 -4.52 -0.68 -4.55
C VAL A 54 -6.00 -0.89 -4.80
N ARG A 55 -6.33 -1.43 -5.98
CA ARG A 55 -7.67 -1.94 -6.27
C ARG A 55 -7.67 -3.44 -6.02
N PHE A 56 -8.29 -3.85 -4.93
CA PHE A 56 -8.43 -5.26 -4.60
C PHE A 56 -9.46 -5.93 -5.52
N ASP A 57 -9.26 -7.21 -5.78
CA ASP A 57 -10.21 -8.02 -6.53
C ASP A 57 -11.57 -8.00 -5.80
N GLY A 58 -12.62 -7.67 -6.56
CA GLY A 58 -13.99 -7.53 -6.07
C GLY A 58 -14.33 -6.18 -5.41
N ASP A 59 -13.36 -5.28 -5.16
CA ASP A 59 -13.65 -3.92 -4.73
C ASP A 59 -13.97 -3.02 -5.94
N THR A 60 -14.88 -2.06 -5.75
CA THR A 60 -15.23 -1.05 -6.76
C THR A 60 -14.35 0.19 -6.72
N GLY A 61 -13.51 0.33 -5.69
CA GLY A 61 -12.69 1.51 -5.44
C GLY A 61 -11.26 1.17 -5.06
N ASP A 62 -10.39 2.16 -5.19
CA ASP A 62 -8.99 2.09 -4.82
C ASP A 62 -8.83 2.40 -3.33
N ARG A 63 -7.96 1.65 -2.64
CA ARG A 63 -7.67 1.86 -1.21
C ARG A 63 -6.20 2.23 -1.01
N PRO A 64 -5.89 3.18 -0.13
CA PRO A 64 -4.52 3.44 0.28
C PRO A 64 -4.03 2.29 1.17
N ILE A 65 -2.90 1.70 0.80
CA ILE A 65 -2.27 0.58 1.50
C ILE A 65 -0.79 0.86 1.66
N TYR A 66 -0.30 0.64 2.87
CA TYR A 66 1.11 0.74 3.24
C TYR A 66 2.00 -0.20 2.42
N GLU A 67 3.17 0.29 2.01
CA GLU A 67 4.15 -0.49 1.24
C GLU A 67 4.57 -1.76 1.98
N SER A 68 4.78 -1.67 3.30
CA SER A 68 5.16 -2.81 4.13
C SER A 68 4.10 -3.90 4.18
N TRP A 69 2.86 -3.57 3.82
CA TRP A 69 1.76 -4.53 3.85
C TRP A 69 1.61 -5.35 2.58
N LEU A 70 2.38 -5.04 1.54
CA LEU A 70 2.22 -5.61 0.22
C LEU A 70 3.36 -6.57 -0.11
N GLU A 71 3.04 -7.66 -0.79
CA GLU A 71 3.99 -8.55 -1.45
C GLU A 71 3.67 -8.64 -2.94
N PRO A 72 4.68 -8.74 -3.82
CA PRO A 72 4.45 -9.05 -5.22
C PRO A 72 3.86 -10.46 -5.38
N VAL A 73 2.98 -10.63 -6.36
CA VAL A 73 2.41 -11.92 -6.78
C VAL A 73 3.09 -12.43 -8.04
#